data_AF-A0A0S4KNV2-F1
#
_entry.id   AF-A0A0S4KNV2-F1
#
_cell.length_a   1.000
_cell.length_b   1.000
_cell.length_c   1.000
_cell.angle_alpha   90.00
_cell.angle_beta   90.00
_cell.angle_gamma   90.00
#
_symmetry.space_group_name_H-M   'P 1'
#
loop_
_entity.id
_entity.type
_entity.pdbx_description
1 polymer ?
#
loop_
_entity_poly.entity_id
_entity_poly.type
_entity_poly.pdbx_seq_one_letter_code
_entity_poly.pdbx_strand_id
1 'polypeptide(L)'
;MRLMAWNFEEFHRRGFLELATVVDMSLFDRVPSSEEIKVQQKLDDLAKDYYPLIQTKVLILFMPMLLRALFAITSALMSAAQKDIVETGVKPKHLIKWIAAENIPVEYLGTAVVRTLEDGSYDVLNALPVAVGQKSEVVNKKEEATTTTVEP
;
A
#
# COMPACT_ATOMS: atom_id res chain seq x y z
N MET A 1 14.93 -2.36 4.29
CA MET A 1 15.41 -1.48 5.38
C MET A 1 15.69 -0.06 4.90
N ARG A 2 16.76 0.20 4.10
CA ARG A 2 17.10 1.57 3.66
C ARG A 2 15.97 2.29 2.92
N LEU A 3 15.24 1.60 2.04
CA LEU A 3 14.11 2.16 1.29
C LEU A 3 12.96 2.61 2.21
N MET A 4 12.62 1.82 3.23
CA MET A 4 11.54 2.19 4.16
C MET A 4 11.93 3.34 5.07
N ALA A 5 13.16 3.36 5.60
CA ALA A 5 13.66 4.50 6.36
C ALA A 5 13.60 5.79 5.52
N TRP A 6 14.04 5.72 4.26
CA TRP A 6 13.95 6.83 3.33
C TRP A 6 12.50 7.27 3.06
N ASN A 7 11.57 6.33 2.87
CA ASN A 7 10.14 6.65 2.71
C ASN A 7 9.58 7.40 3.94
N PHE A 8 9.89 6.91 5.15
CA PHE A 8 9.48 7.58 6.38
C PHE A 8 10.06 9.00 6.50
N GLU A 9 11.35 9.18 6.17
CA GLU A 9 12.00 10.48 6.11
C GLU A 9 11.34 11.42 5.10
N GLU A 10 11.01 10.93 3.91
CA GLU A 10 10.34 11.73 2.88
C GLU A 10 8.92 12.12 3.28
N PHE A 11 8.16 11.20 3.90
CA PHE A 11 6.83 11.52 4.42
C PHE A 11 6.91 12.64 5.46
N HIS A 12 7.83 12.52 6.42
CA HIS A 12 8.07 13.56 7.43
C HIS A 12 8.51 14.88 6.79
N ARG A 13 9.46 14.84 5.84
CA ARG A 13 9.97 16.04 5.17
C ARG A 13 8.88 16.78 4.39
N ARG A 14 7.91 16.04 3.84
CA ARG A 14 6.75 16.60 3.12
C ARG A 14 5.60 16.98 4.05
N GLY A 15 5.75 16.82 5.36
CA GLY A 15 4.75 17.21 6.35
C GLY A 15 3.59 16.22 6.53
N PHE A 16 3.73 14.98 6.04
CA PHE A 16 2.76 13.93 6.34
C PHE A 16 2.97 13.44 7.77
N LEU A 17 1.92 13.53 8.59
CA LEU A 17 1.93 13.14 10.00
C LEU A 17 1.16 11.82 10.24
N GLU A 18 0.36 11.40 9.27
CA GLU A 18 -0.56 10.28 9.37
C GLU A 18 -0.29 9.25 8.27
N LEU A 19 -0.50 7.98 8.59
CA LEU A 19 -0.33 6.88 7.66
C LEU A 19 -1.54 5.94 7.67
N ALA A 20 -2.05 5.66 6.48
CA ALA A 20 -3.00 4.59 6.24
C ALA A 20 -2.28 3.39 5.62
N THR A 21 -2.44 2.22 6.23
CA THR A 21 -1.83 0.96 5.75
C THR A 21 -2.89 0.08 5.14
N VAL A 22 -2.64 -0.45 3.94
CA VAL A 22 -3.42 -1.53 3.35
C VAL A 22 -2.61 -2.82 3.46
N VAL A 23 -3.22 -3.86 4.05
CA VAL A 23 -2.59 -5.17 4.22
C VAL A 23 -3.36 -6.19 3.40
N ASP A 24 -2.69 -6.75 2.39
CA ASP A 24 -3.22 -7.90 1.65
C ASP A 24 -2.77 -9.21 2.30
N MET A 25 -3.74 -10.01 2.76
CA MET A 25 -3.50 -11.34 3.33
C MET A 25 -3.81 -12.49 2.37
N SER A 26 -3.95 -12.23 1.07
CA SER A 26 -4.21 -13.26 0.04
C SER A 26 -3.11 -14.33 -0.03
N LEU A 27 -1.87 -13.97 0.33
CA LEU A 27 -0.70 -14.86 0.34
C LEU A 27 -0.33 -15.38 1.75
N PHE A 28 -1.29 -15.42 2.68
CA PHE A 28 -1.04 -15.82 4.07
C PHE A 28 -0.56 -17.28 4.24
N ASP A 29 -0.61 -18.09 3.18
CA ASP A 29 -0.29 -19.52 3.22
C ASP A 29 1.20 -19.84 3.48
N ARG A 30 2.09 -18.83 3.51
CA ARG A 30 3.51 -19.03 3.84
C ARG A 30 3.86 -18.54 5.23
N VAL A 31 4.57 -19.38 5.99
CA VAL A 31 5.23 -18.95 7.23
C VAL A 31 6.37 -18.00 6.85
N PRO A 32 6.44 -16.78 7.43
CA PRO A 32 7.53 -15.86 7.15
C PRO A 32 8.88 -16.48 7.55
N SER A 33 9.89 -16.26 6.72
CA SER A 33 11.25 -16.70 6.99
C SER A 33 11.85 -15.97 8.20
N SER A 34 12.89 -16.54 8.80
CA SER A 34 13.60 -15.92 9.93
C SER A 34 14.21 -14.56 9.56
N GLU A 35 14.58 -14.36 8.29
CA GLU A 35 15.05 -13.07 7.79
C GLU A 35 13.91 -12.05 7.67
N GLU A 36 12.75 -12.44 7.15
CA GLU A 36 11.56 -11.57 7.07
C GLU A 36 11.11 -11.12 8.46
N ILE A 37 11.12 -12.02 9.45
CA ILE A 37 10.79 -11.69 10.85
C ILE A 37 11.78 -10.66 11.40
N LYS A 38 13.08 -10.85 11.19
CA LYS A 38 14.11 -9.89 11.65
C LYS A 38 13.98 -8.53 10.96
N VAL A 39 13.63 -8.52 9.68
CA VAL A 39 13.40 -7.27 8.93
C VAL A 39 12.17 -6.55 9.48
N GLN A 40 11.07 -7.27 9.75
CA GLN A 40 9.87 -6.69 10.34
C GLN A 40 10.14 -6.09 11.71
N GLN A 41 10.83 -6.81 12.60
CA GLN A 41 11.18 -6.31 13.93
C GLN A 41 11.97 -4.99 13.85
N LYS A 42 12.95 -4.92 12.95
CA LYS A 42 13.73 -3.69 12.76
C LYS A 42 12.91 -2.54 12.19
N LEU A 43 11.87 -2.82 11.38
CA LEU A 43 10.96 -1.80 10.89
C LEU A 43 10.06 -1.29 12.03
N ASP A 44 9.58 -2.18 12.88
CA ASP A 44 8.76 -1.82 14.04
C ASP A 44 9.55 -0.94 15.02
N ASP A 45 10.82 -1.29 15.29
CA ASP A 45 11.73 -0.47 16.10
C ASP A 45 11.96 0.91 15.47
N LEU A 46 12.22 0.97 14.15
CA LEU A 46 12.45 2.22 13.44
C LEU A 46 11.21 3.13 13.47
N ALA A 47 10.03 2.57 13.24
CA ALA A 47 8.76 3.31 13.28
C ALA A 47 8.48 3.84 14.69
N LYS A 48 8.71 3.03 15.72
CA LYS A 48 8.48 3.41 17.11
C LYS A 48 9.41 4.52 17.59
N ASP A 49 10.69 4.46 17.22
CA ASP A 49 11.71 5.32 17.80
C ASP A 49 11.92 6.64 17.02
N TYR A 50 11.73 6.63 15.69
CA TYR A 50 12.12 7.77 14.85
C TYR A 50 10.96 8.41 14.08
N TYR A 51 9.90 7.66 13.83
CA TYR A 51 8.79 8.12 13.01
C TYR A 51 7.46 7.72 13.64
N PRO A 52 7.04 8.39 14.74
CA PRO A 52 5.74 8.17 15.34
C PRO A 52 4.66 8.80 14.44
N LEU A 53 4.63 8.43 13.16
CA LEU A 53 3.52 8.68 12.29
C LEU A 53 2.30 8.06 12.95
N ILE A 54 1.25 8.87 13.07
CA ILE A 54 0.02 8.42 13.66
C ILE A 54 -0.61 7.49 12.64
N GLN A 55 -0.58 6.18 12.92
CA GLN A 55 -1.28 5.22 12.09
C GLN A 55 -2.78 5.43 12.29
N THR A 56 -3.43 6.01 11.29
CA THR A 56 -4.83 6.41 11.40
C THR A 56 -5.79 5.37 10.86
N LYS A 57 -5.34 4.53 9.92
CA LYS A 57 -6.12 3.43 9.38
C LYS A 57 -5.27 2.21 9.04
N VAL A 58 -5.78 1.03 9.35
CA VAL A 58 -5.26 -0.27 8.91
C VAL A 58 -6.40 -1.01 8.22
N LEU A 59 -6.30 -1.14 6.89
CA LEU A 59 -7.31 -1.77 6.03
C LEU A 59 -6.84 -3.17 5.65
N ILE A 60 -7.47 -4.20 6.18
CA ILE A 60 -7.07 -5.60 5.95
C ILE A 60 -7.96 -6.24 4.89
N LEU A 61 -7.35 -6.58 3.75
CA LEU A 61 -7.96 -7.28 2.63
C LEU A 61 -7.78 -8.79 2.76
N PHE A 62 -8.73 -9.54 2.20
CA PHE A 62 -8.64 -11.00 2.03
C PHE A 62 -8.27 -11.82 3.28
N MET A 63 -8.56 -11.31 4.48
CA MET A 63 -8.24 -12.02 5.73
C MET A 63 -8.85 -13.44 5.74
N PRO A 64 -8.03 -14.50 5.98
CA PRO A 64 -8.50 -15.88 6.10
C PRO A 64 -9.56 -16.07 7.19
N MET A 65 -10.48 -17.02 7.01
CA MET A 65 -11.59 -17.26 7.94
C MET A 65 -11.13 -17.54 9.37
N LEU A 66 -10.05 -18.33 9.54
CA LEU A 66 -9.48 -18.62 10.86
C LEU A 66 -8.98 -17.35 11.56
N LEU A 67 -8.25 -16.49 10.82
CA LEU A 67 -7.78 -15.22 11.36
C LEU A 67 -8.92 -14.26 11.66
N ARG A 68 -9.99 -14.25 10.85
CA ARG A 68 -11.20 -13.46 11.18
C ARG A 68 -11.82 -13.90 12.50
N ALA A 69 -11.91 -15.20 12.75
CA ALA A 69 -12.44 -15.72 14.00
C ALA A 69 -11.56 -15.31 15.20
N LEU A 70 -10.24 -15.43 15.08
CA LEU A 70 -9.29 -15.00 16.11
C LEU A 70 -9.34 -13.49 16.33
N PHE A 71 -9.46 -12.71 15.25
CA PHE A 71 -9.60 -11.26 15.32
C PHE A 71 -10.90 -10.87 16.03
N ALA A 72 -12.03 -11.53 15.73
CA ALA A 72 -13.29 -11.27 16.41
C ALA A 72 -13.16 -11.45 17.94
N ILE A 73 -12.48 -12.51 18.39
CA ILE A 73 -12.23 -12.76 19.81
C ILE A 73 -11.29 -11.68 20.40
N THR A 74 -10.16 -11.41 19.75
CA THR A 74 -9.15 -10.46 20.28
C THR A 74 -9.61 -9.01 20.19
N SER A 75 -10.49 -8.66 19.25
CA SER A 75 -11.10 -7.33 19.15
C SER A 75 -11.87 -6.96 20.40
N ALA A 76 -12.46 -7.93 21.12
CA ALA A 76 -13.13 -7.64 22.39
C ALA A 76 -12.16 -7.04 23.44
N LEU A 77 -10.87 -7.36 23.33
CA LEU A 77 -9.80 -6.89 24.22
C LEU A 77 -9.16 -5.58 23.76
N MET A 78 -9.48 -5.11 22.54
CA MET A 78 -8.95 -3.86 22.00
C MET A 78 -9.68 -2.64 22.58
N SER A 79 -8.93 -1.57 22.80
CA SER A 79 -9.50 -0.25 23.12
C SER A 79 -10.35 0.30 21.98
N ALA A 80 -11.25 1.24 22.27
CA ALA A 80 -12.08 1.89 21.26
C ALA A 80 -11.22 2.55 20.16
N ALA A 81 -10.16 3.25 20.54
CA ALA A 81 -9.23 3.89 19.60
C ALA A 81 -8.57 2.87 18.65
N GLN A 82 -8.18 1.69 19.14
CA GLN A 82 -7.62 0.64 18.30
C GLN A 82 -8.65 0.05 17.32
N LYS A 83 -9.90 -0.10 17.76
CA LYS A 83 -11.00 -0.57 16.89
C LYS A 83 -11.30 0.42 15.78
N ASP A 84 -11.23 1.71 16.07
CA ASP A 84 -11.50 2.76 15.08
C ASP A 84 -10.43 2.84 14.00
N ILE A 85 -9.20 2.40 14.30
CA ILE A 85 -8.08 2.39 13.35
C ILE A 85 -8.13 1.13 12.46
N VAL A 86 -8.52 -0.03 13.00
CA VAL A 86 -8.42 -1.32 12.29
C VAL A 86 -9.74 -1.73 11.64
N GLU A 87 -9.75 -1.81 10.32
CA GLU A 87 -10.87 -2.26 9.51
C GLU A 87 -10.53 -3.61 8.85
N THR A 88 -11.33 -4.63 9.15
CA THR A 88 -11.11 -6.00 8.64
C THR A 88 -12.17 -6.43 7.66
N GLY A 89 -11.85 -7.39 6.78
CA GLY A 89 -12.79 -7.88 5.77
C GLY A 89 -13.12 -6.83 4.71
N VAL A 90 -12.24 -5.85 4.52
CA VAL A 90 -12.38 -4.82 3.50
C VAL A 90 -12.34 -5.50 2.14
N LYS A 91 -13.34 -5.24 1.30
CA LYS A 91 -13.33 -5.66 -0.11
C LYS A 91 -12.47 -4.67 -0.90
N PRO A 92 -11.69 -5.09 -1.91
CA PRO A 92 -10.86 -4.17 -2.69
C PRO A 92 -11.62 -2.95 -3.22
N LYS A 93 -12.84 -3.17 -3.74
CA LYS A 93 -13.74 -2.09 -4.20
C LYS A 93 -14.14 -1.05 -3.14
N HIS A 94 -13.93 -1.32 -1.85
CA HIS A 94 -14.22 -0.39 -0.77
C HIS A 94 -13.01 0.48 -0.42
N LEU A 95 -11.80 0.16 -0.88
CA LEU A 95 -10.62 0.99 -0.65
C LEU A 95 -10.81 2.43 -1.13
N ILE A 96 -11.61 2.62 -2.19
CA ILE A 96 -11.98 3.94 -2.73
C ILE A 96 -12.68 4.87 -1.72
N LYS A 97 -13.22 4.32 -0.61
CA LYS A 97 -13.81 5.12 0.47
C LYS A 97 -12.76 5.89 1.27
N TRP A 98 -11.51 5.42 1.24
CA TRP A 98 -10.41 5.96 2.04
C TRP A 98 -9.26 6.48 1.18
N ILE A 99 -9.04 5.89 0.00
CA ILE A 99 -7.91 6.20 -0.88
C ILE A 99 -8.47 6.57 -2.27
N ALA A 100 -7.99 7.65 -2.88
CA ALA A 100 -8.40 8.00 -4.24
C ALA A 100 -8.05 6.88 -5.23
N ALA A 101 -8.94 6.59 -6.19
CA ALA A 101 -8.79 5.45 -7.11
C ALA A 101 -7.49 5.50 -7.92
N GLU A 102 -7.02 6.69 -8.27
CA GLU A 102 -5.74 6.94 -8.97
C GLU A 102 -4.49 6.54 -8.18
N ASN A 103 -4.61 6.30 -6.87
CA ASN A 103 -3.52 5.83 -6.01
C ASN A 103 -3.66 4.34 -5.65
N ILE A 104 -4.70 3.66 -6.16
CA ILE A 104 -4.95 2.24 -5.92
C ILE A 104 -4.56 1.44 -7.18
N PRO A 105 -3.74 0.38 -7.08
CA PRO A 105 -3.44 -0.51 -8.19
C PRO A 105 -4.69 -1.13 -8.82
N VAL A 106 -4.63 -1.43 -10.12
CA VAL A 106 -5.75 -2.05 -10.88
C VAL A 106 -6.17 -3.41 -10.29
N GLU A 107 -5.23 -4.15 -9.71
CA GLU A 107 -5.48 -5.42 -8.99
C GLU A 107 -6.47 -5.26 -7.83
N TYR A 108 -6.48 -4.09 -7.19
CA TYR A 108 -7.42 -3.73 -6.13
C TYR A 108 -8.59 -2.88 -6.64
N LEU A 109 -8.86 -2.90 -7.96
CA LEU A 109 -9.92 -2.17 -8.65
C LEU A 109 -9.75 -0.65 -8.67
N GLY A 110 -8.51 -0.17 -8.58
CA GLY A 110 -8.17 1.23 -8.79
C GLY A 110 -7.75 1.56 -10.23
N THR A 111 -7.15 2.73 -10.40
CA THR A 111 -6.70 3.27 -11.69
C THR A 111 -5.24 3.74 -11.65
N ALA A 112 -4.48 3.35 -10.62
CA ALA A 112 -3.09 3.75 -10.50
C ALA A 112 -2.22 3.16 -11.61
N VAL A 113 -1.34 3.99 -12.15
CA VAL A 113 -0.30 3.55 -13.08
C VAL A 113 0.83 2.95 -12.26
N VAL A 114 1.11 1.67 -12.46
CA VAL A 114 2.16 0.96 -11.73
C VAL A 114 3.35 0.64 -12.64
N ARG A 115 4.55 0.68 -12.07
CA ARG A 115 5.78 0.17 -12.68
C ARG A 115 6.12 -1.17 -12.04
N THR A 116 6.18 -2.23 -12.82
CA THR A 116 6.69 -3.53 -12.37
C THR A 116 8.21 -3.47 -12.22
N LEU A 117 8.72 -4.00 -11.10
CA LEU A 117 10.13 -4.14 -10.77
C LEU A 117 10.63 -5.54 -11.17
N GLU A 118 11.96 -5.71 -11.24
CA GLU A 118 12.58 -6.95 -11.73
C GLU A 118 12.28 -8.18 -10.86
N ASP A 119 11.93 -7.96 -9.58
CA ASP A 119 11.55 -9.00 -8.63
C ASP A 119 10.05 -9.36 -8.68
N GLY A 120 9.30 -8.77 -9.62
CA GLY A 120 7.86 -8.98 -9.77
C GLY A 120 7.00 -8.13 -8.83
N SER A 121 7.60 -7.33 -7.94
CA SER A 121 6.86 -6.31 -7.19
C SER A 121 6.50 -5.12 -8.09
N TYR A 122 5.65 -4.22 -7.61
CA TYR A 122 5.27 -3.03 -8.35
C TYR A 122 5.33 -1.77 -7.49
N ASP A 123 5.71 -0.66 -8.12
CA ASP A 123 5.73 0.68 -7.54
C ASP A 123 4.64 1.52 -8.20
N VAL A 124 3.88 2.29 -7.41
CA VAL A 124 2.83 3.18 -7.96
C VAL A 124 3.48 4.47 -8.43
N LEU A 125 3.48 4.71 -9.74
CA LEU A 125 3.98 5.96 -10.32
C LEU A 125 3.07 7.10 -9.84
N ASN A 126 3.66 8.09 -9.14
CA ASN A 126 3.01 9.19 -8.43
C ASN A 126 2.46 8.87 -7.01
N ALA A 127 2.92 7.81 -6.33
CA ALA A 127 2.49 7.45 -4.97
C ALA A 127 2.66 8.55 -3.90
N LEU A 128 3.48 9.57 -4.16
CA LEU A 128 3.58 10.75 -3.33
C LEU A 128 2.71 11.85 -3.97
N PRO A 129 1.71 12.40 -3.27
CA PRO A 129 1.06 13.61 -3.72
C PRO A 129 2.15 14.65 -3.99
N VAL A 130 2.27 15.03 -5.25
CA VAL A 130 2.98 16.25 -5.61
C VAL A 130 2.24 17.35 -4.87
N ALA A 131 2.92 18.01 -3.94
CA ALA A 131 2.38 19.18 -3.25
C ALA A 131 1.72 20.08 -4.29
N VAL A 132 0.46 20.46 -4.04
CA VAL A 132 -0.39 21.29 -4.91
C VAL A 132 0.46 22.35 -5.61
N GLY A 133 0.78 22.15 -6.90
CA GLY A 133 1.60 23.10 -7.64
C GLY A 133 2.48 22.57 -8.78
N GLN A 134 2.87 21.29 -8.84
CA GLN A 134 3.59 20.79 -10.04
C GLN A 134 2.67 19.96 -10.93
N LYS A 135 2.45 20.47 -12.15
CA LYS A 135 1.80 19.73 -13.23
C LYS A 135 2.69 18.55 -13.62
N SER A 136 2.22 17.34 -13.42
CA SER A 136 2.81 16.15 -14.02
C SER A 136 2.27 16.03 -15.46
N GLU A 137 3.12 16.22 -16.46
CA GLU A 137 2.80 15.82 -17.83
C GLU A 137 2.76 14.29 -17.92
N VAL A 138 1.57 13.76 -18.15
CA VAL A 138 1.37 12.35 -18.47
C VAL A 138 1.72 12.16 -19.94
N VAL A 139 2.91 11.63 -20.23
CA VAL A 139 3.24 11.17 -21.59
C VAL A 139 2.57 9.82 -21.82
N ASN A 140 1.35 9.86 -22.35
CA ASN A 140 0.72 8.68 -22.93
C ASN A 140 1.45 8.33 -24.24
N LYS A 141 2.36 7.36 -24.22
CA LYS A 141 2.82 6.71 -25.45
C LYS A 141 1.80 5.66 -25.89
N LYS A 142 0.86 6.07 -26.72
CA LYS A 142 0.15 5.19 -27.65
C LYS A 142 0.16 5.87 -29.02
N GLU A 143 0.30 5.06 -30.07
CA GLU A 143 0.49 5.39 -31.51
C GLU A 143 1.99 5.59 -31.86
N GLU A 144 2.59 4.84 -32.77
CA GLU A 144 2.12 4.43 -34.09
C GLU A 144 2.33 2.94 -34.37
N ALA A 145 1.28 2.27 -34.85
CA ALA A 145 1.39 1.04 -35.64
C ALA A 145 1.55 1.45 -37.10
N THR A 146 2.76 1.42 -37.64
CA THR A 146 2.97 1.61 -39.08
C THR A 146 2.69 0.30 -39.81
N THR A 147 1.54 0.26 -40.47
CA THR A 147 1.18 -0.71 -41.49
C THR A 147 2.16 -0.56 -42.66
N THR A 148 2.91 -1.60 -43.02
CA THR A 148 3.60 -1.64 -44.32
C THR A 148 2.86 -2.63 -45.19
N THR A 149 1.97 -2.11 -46.04
CA THR A 149 1.37 -2.86 -47.15
C THR A 149 2.44 -3.00 -48.23
N VAL A 150 2.84 -4.22 -48.52
CA VAL A 150 3.62 -4.57 -49.70
C VAL A 150 2.63 -5.07 -50.74
N GLU A 151 2.58 -4.42 -51.91
CA GLU A 151 2.36 -5.03 -53.23
C GLU A 151 2.26 -3.93 -54.31
N PRO A 152 2.49 -4.24 -55.60
CA PRO A 152 2.90 -5.52 -56.19
C PRO A 152 4.34 -5.56 -56.73
#